data_AF-A0A6P1DL37-F1
#
_entry.id   AF-A0A6P1DL37-F1
#
_cell.length_a   1.000
_cell.length_b   1.000
_cell.length_c   1.000
_cell.angle_alpha   90.00
_cell.angle_beta   90.00
_cell.angle_gamma   90.00
#
_symmetry.space_group_name_H-M   'P 1'
#
loop_
_entity.id
_entity.type
_entity.pdbx_description
1 polymer ?
#
loop_
_entity_poly.entity_id
_entity_poly.type
_entity_poly.pdbx_seq_one_letter_code
_entity_poly.pdbx_strand_id
1 'polypeptide(L)'
;MEPIKTQHDLRAAILRLEYQQAEEGRALKEQFQTAYNSIKPANIILNTIKDLGESSILKDGILNTSVGFGTGYLSKLIFQGVVKSPIKKLLGSAVMFGITNFVTKNPEGIKLLGNKIFKFFGSKSASKVSENDENENSQVID
;
A
#
# COMPACT_ATOMS: atom_id res chain seq x y z
N MET A 1 40.49 -13.84 -44.26
CA MET A 1 41.60 -13.28 -43.47
C MET A 1 42.75 -13.06 -44.41
N GLU A 2 43.19 -11.82 -44.58
CA GLU A 2 44.41 -11.54 -45.35
C GLU A 2 45.64 -11.93 -44.51
N PRO A 3 46.66 -12.56 -45.11
CA PRO A 3 47.86 -12.95 -44.39
C PRO A 3 48.71 -11.72 -44.04
N ILE A 4 49.03 -11.53 -42.76
CA ILE A 4 49.91 -10.46 -42.28
C ILE A 4 51.35 -10.81 -42.70
N LYS A 5 51.92 -10.06 -43.65
CA LYS A 5 53.28 -10.32 -44.16
C LYS A 5 54.24 -9.16 -43.91
N THR A 6 53.72 -7.95 -43.71
CA THR A 6 54.53 -6.75 -43.49
C THR A 6 54.11 -5.98 -42.23
N GLN A 7 54.98 -5.08 -41.75
CA GLN A 7 54.69 -4.23 -40.60
C GLN A 7 53.47 -3.30 -40.84
N HIS A 8 53.21 -2.93 -42.09
CA HIS A 8 52.06 -2.13 -42.47
C HIS A 8 50.76 -2.93 -42.33
N ASP A 9 50.75 -4.19 -42.79
CA ASP A 9 49.59 -5.09 -42.67
C ASP A 9 49.23 -5.34 -41.21
N LEU A 10 50.24 -5.46 -40.34
CA LEU A 10 50.02 -5.65 -38.90
C LEU A 10 49.33 -4.42 -38.27
N ARG A 11 49.76 -3.21 -38.62
CA ARG A 11 49.13 -1.97 -38.12
C ARG A 11 47.70 -1.82 -38.63
N ALA A 12 47.46 -2.12 -39.91
CA ALA A 12 46.11 -2.10 -40.48
C ALA A 12 45.19 -3.13 -39.81
N ALA A 13 45.71 -4.33 -39.53
CA ALA A 13 44.98 -5.36 -38.80
C ALA A 13 44.65 -4.94 -37.35
N ILE A 14 45.60 -4.31 -36.64
CA ILE A 14 45.38 -3.78 -35.28
C ILE A 14 44.26 -2.73 -35.29
N LEU A 15 44.34 -1.73 -36.17
CA LEU A 15 43.30 -0.68 -36.26
C LEU A 15 41.92 -1.26 -36.58
N ARG A 16 41.85 -2.27 -37.45
CA ARG A 16 40.61 -2.96 -37.78
C ARG A 16 40.04 -3.71 -36.57
N LEU A 17 40.89 -4.40 -35.82
CA LEU A 17 40.49 -5.14 -34.62
C LEU A 17 40.08 -4.21 -33.49
N GLU A 18 40.76 -3.08 -33.30
CA GLU A 18 40.38 -2.06 -32.32
C GLU A 18 39.02 -1.45 -32.64
N TYR A 19 38.76 -1.14 -33.91
CA TYR A 19 37.44 -0.65 -34.35
C TYR A 19 36.35 -1.69 -34.10
N GLN A 20 36.62 -2.95 -34.46
CA GLN A 20 35.67 -4.06 -34.25
C GLN A 20 35.40 -4.29 -32.76
N GLN A 21 36.44 -4.28 -31.91
CA GLN A 21 36.32 -4.44 -30.47
C GLN A 21 35.54 -3.28 -29.82
N ALA A 22 35.74 -2.05 -30.30
CA ALA A 22 34.99 -0.89 -29.83
C ALA A 22 33.49 -1.00 -30.15
N GLU A 23 33.15 -1.41 -31.37
CA GLU A 23 31.75 -1.63 -31.79
C GLU A 23 31.09 -2.77 -30.99
N GLU A 24 31.77 -3.92 -30.87
CA GLU A 24 31.28 -5.07 -30.09
C GLU A 24 31.09 -4.70 -28.60
N GLY A 25 32.03 -3.93 -28.03
CA GLY A 25 31.94 -3.45 -26.65
C GLY A 25 30.77 -2.48 -26.42
N ARG A 26 30.45 -1.63 -27.39
CA ARG A 26 29.27 -0.73 -27.33
C ARG A 26 27.97 -1.52 -27.36
N ALA A 27 27.84 -2.47 -28.30
CA ALA A 27 26.68 -3.33 -28.39
C ALA A 27 26.45 -4.15 -27.11
N LEU A 28 27.52 -4.68 -26.52
CA LEU A 28 27.44 -5.43 -25.27
C LEU A 28 27.01 -4.54 -24.09
N LYS A 29 27.50 -3.31 -24.03
CA LYS A 29 27.11 -2.33 -23.00
C LYS A 29 25.63 -1.97 -23.08
N GLU A 30 25.09 -1.78 -24.28
CA GLU A 30 23.67 -1.48 -24.50
C GLU A 30 22.77 -2.66 -24.09
N GLN A 31 23.15 -3.89 -24.45
CA GLN A 31 22.44 -5.08 -24.03
C GLN A 31 22.51 -5.28 -22.51
N PHE A 32 23.69 -5.06 -21.91
CA PHE A 32 23.86 -5.12 -20.47
C PHE A 32 23.01 -4.08 -19.75
N GLN A 33 22.98 -2.84 -20.25
CA GLN A 33 22.17 -1.77 -19.64
C GLN A 33 20.67 -2.05 -19.78
N THR A 34 20.23 -2.64 -20.89
CA THR A 34 18.85 -3.07 -21.11
C THR A 34 18.46 -4.20 -20.16
N ALA A 35 19.30 -5.25 -20.07
CA ALA A 35 19.10 -6.36 -19.15
C ALA A 35 19.16 -5.91 -17.68
N TYR A 36 20.09 -5.02 -17.34
CA TYR A 36 20.21 -4.44 -16.01
C TYR A 36 18.98 -3.61 -15.65
N ASN A 37 18.44 -2.85 -16.60
CA ASN A 37 17.21 -2.10 -16.38
C ASN A 37 15.98 -3.01 -16.31
N SER A 38 15.95 -4.17 -16.98
CA SER A 38 14.82 -5.11 -16.89
C SER A 38 14.79 -5.89 -15.58
N ILE A 39 15.96 -6.19 -14.98
CA ILE A 39 16.03 -6.89 -13.68
C ILE A 39 15.86 -5.96 -12.47
N LYS A 40 15.83 -4.64 -12.67
CA LYS A 40 15.59 -3.69 -11.56
C LYS A 40 14.22 -3.96 -10.95
N PRO A 41 14.14 -4.28 -9.65
CA PRO A 41 12.86 -4.55 -8.98
C PRO A 41 11.87 -3.39 -9.13
N ALA A 42 12.37 -2.15 -9.17
CA ALA A 42 11.56 -0.96 -9.39
C ALA A 42 10.82 -0.96 -10.73
N ASN A 43 11.45 -1.40 -11.83
CA ASN A 43 10.82 -1.45 -13.16
C ASN A 43 9.83 -2.61 -13.26
N ILE A 44 10.09 -3.73 -12.58
CA ILE A 44 9.16 -4.86 -12.49
C ILE A 44 7.91 -4.46 -11.72
N ILE A 45 8.07 -3.80 -10.57
CA ILE A 45 6.94 -3.32 -9.76
C ILE A 45 6.14 -2.27 -10.52
N LEU A 46 6.81 -1.32 -11.19
CA LEU A 46 6.13 -0.26 -11.94
C LEU A 46 5.34 -0.80 -13.13
N ASN A 47 5.93 -1.70 -13.93
CA ASN A 47 5.22 -2.33 -15.05
C ASN A 47 4.09 -3.23 -14.55
N THR A 48 4.32 -4.02 -13.51
CA THR A 48 3.26 -4.84 -12.88
C THR A 48 2.11 -3.96 -12.38
N ILE A 49 2.38 -2.84 -11.70
CA ILE A 49 1.33 -1.92 -11.24
C ILE A 49 0.60 -1.26 -12.41
N LYS A 50 1.32 -0.89 -13.48
CA LYS A 50 0.73 -0.30 -14.68
C LYS A 50 -0.20 -1.28 -15.40
N ASP A 51 0.26 -2.52 -15.61
CA ASP A 51 -0.51 -3.58 -16.25
C ASP A 51 -1.72 -4.00 -15.40
N LEU A 52 -1.56 -4.08 -14.08
CA LEU A 52 -2.65 -4.32 -13.14
C LEU A 52 -3.66 -3.16 -13.13
N GLY A 53 -3.16 -1.93 -13.27
CA GLY A 53 -3.94 -0.69 -13.34
C GLY A 53 -4.64 -0.46 -14.67
N GLU A 54 -4.44 -1.29 -15.69
CA GLU A 54 -5.26 -1.26 -16.92
C GLU A 54 -6.48 -2.18 -16.80
N SER A 55 -6.41 -3.23 -15.97
CA SER A 55 -7.54 -4.12 -15.70
C SER A 55 -8.48 -3.52 -14.62
N SER A 56 -9.73 -3.21 -14.99
CA SER A 56 -10.70 -2.63 -14.04
C SER A 56 -10.98 -3.53 -12.83
N ILE A 57 -10.80 -4.84 -12.97
CA ILE A 57 -11.13 -5.84 -11.94
C ILE A 57 -10.06 -5.94 -10.85
N LEU A 58 -8.79 -5.65 -11.18
CA LEU A 58 -7.68 -5.70 -10.22
C LEU A 58 -7.44 -4.35 -9.55
N LYS A 59 -7.93 -3.24 -10.13
CA LYS A 59 -7.97 -1.93 -9.45
C LYS A 59 -8.69 -2.04 -8.11
N ASP A 60 -9.88 -2.62 -8.09
CA ASP A 60 -10.66 -2.76 -6.85
C ASP A 60 -9.96 -3.69 -5.85
N GLY A 61 -9.33 -4.76 -6.33
CA GLY A 61 -8.54 -5.68 -5.49
C GLY A 61 -7.31 -5.02 -4.87
N ILE A 62 -6.55 -4.23 -5.64
CA ILE A 62 -5.35 -3.53 -5.18
C ILE A 62 -5.70 -2.34 -4.31
N LEU A 63 -6.75 -1.60 -4.64
CA LEU A 63 -7.26 -0.52 -3.79
C LEU A 63 -7.74 -1.07 -2.45
N ASN A 64 -8.55 -2.13 -2.45
CA ASN A 64 -9.03 -2.74 -1.21
C ASN A 64 -7.86 -3.35 -0.40
N THR A 65 -6.89 -3.97 -1.07
CA THR A 65 -5.69 -4.54 -0.43
C THR A 65 -4.78 -3.45 0.12
N SER A 66 -4.48 -2.40 -0.64
CA SER A 66 -3.65 -1.27 -0.20
C SER A 66 -4.32 -0.43 0.89
N VAL A 67 -5.66 -0.31 0.87
CA VAL A 67 -6.44 0.26 1.98
C VAL A 67 -6.38 -0.66 3.19
N GLY A 68 -6.48 -1.99 3.03
CA GLY A 68 -6.35 -2.95 4.14
C GLY A 68 -4.95 -2.95 4.77
N PHE A 69 -3.89 -2.94 3.95
CA PHE A 69 -2.51 -2.83 4.41
C PHE A 69 -2.19 -1.45 4.97
N GLY A 70 -2.64 -0.39 4.31
CA GLY A 70 -2.46 0.99 4.75
C GLY A 70 -3.18 1.24 6.06
N THR A 71 -4.46 0.92 6.15
CA THR A 71 -5.28 1.08 7.36
C THR A 71 -4.84 0.14 8.48
N GLY A 72 -4.50 -1.11 8.17
CA GLY A 72 -3.98 -2.08 9.14
C GLY A 72 -2.62 -1.67 9.69
N TYR A 73 -1.72 -1.17 8.84
CA TYR A 73 -0.43 -0.63 9.26
C TYR A 73 -0.60 0.67 10.04
N LEU A 74 -1.43 1.62 9.57
CA LEU A 74 -1.74 2.85 10.32
C LEU A 74 -2.37 2.54 11.68
N SER A 75 -3.29 1.57 11.72
CA SER A 75 -3.88 1.06 12.96
C SER A 75 -2.81 0.46 13.86
N LYS A 76 -1.92 -0.38 13.33
CA LYS A 76 -0.77 -0.92 14.07
C LYS A 76 0.16 0.18 14.60
N LEU A 77 0.40 1.24 13.81
CA LEU A 77 1.19 2.39 14.23
C LEU A 77 0.51 3.16 15.38
N ILE A 78 -0.80 3.37 15.31
CA ILE A 78 -1.57 4.16 16.29
C ILE A 78 -1.84 3.34 17.58
N PHE A 79 -2.27 2.09 17.45
CA PHE A 79 -2.66 1.21 18.55
C PHE A 79 -1.49 0.46 19.19
N GLN A 80 -0.56 -0.07 18.38
CA GLN A 80 0.55 -0.90 18.90
C GLN A 80 1.77 -0.08 19.34
N GLY A 81 1.72 1.27 19.26
CA GLY A 81 2.71 2.15 19.89
C GLY A 81 4.11 2.10 19.26
N VAL A 82 4.25 1.55 18.06
CA VAL A 82 5.55 1.40 17.36
C VAL A 82 6.14 2.76 16.94
N VAL A 83 5.31 3.81 16.91
CA VAL A 83 5.75 5.18 16.62
C VAL A 83 6.12 5.88 17.92
N LYS A 84 7.36 6.40 18.00
CA LYS A 84 7.81 7.28 19.09
C LYS A 84 6.73 8.34 19.36
N SER A 85 6.38 8.51 20.64
CA SER A 85 5.34 9.41 21.21
C SER A 85 4.91 10.67 20.44
N PRO A 86 5.78 11.47 19.78
CA PRO A 86 5.39 12.70 19.07
C PRO A 86 4.28 12.57 18.02
N ILE A 87 4.28 11.54 17.16
CA ILE A 87 3.27 11.43 16.08
C ILE A 87 1.89 11.09 16.63
N LYS A 88 1.83 10.22 17.65
CA LYS A 88 0.59 9.92 18.38
C LYS A 88 0.00 11.17 19.03
N LYS A 89 0.86 12.01 19.64
CA LYS A 89 0.45 13.29 20.22
C LYS A 89 -0.08 14.24 19.15
N LEU A 90 0.61 14.35 18.00
CA LEU A 90 0.16 15.22 16.91
C LEU A 90 -1.22 14.80 16.35
N LEU A 91 -1.42 13.50 16.09
CA LEU A 91 -2.70 12.97 15.65
C LEU A 91 -3.80 13.18 16.70
N GLY A 92 -3.51 12.89 17.97
CA GLY A 92 -4.44 13.12 19.08
C GLY A 92 -4.81 14.60 19.22
N SER A 93 -3.84 15.50 19.12
CA SER A 93 -4.05 16.95 19.14
C SER A 93 -4.85 17.44 17.95
N ALA A 94 -4.61 16.91 16.74
CA ALA A 94 -5.39 17.28 15.56
C ALA A 94 -6.86 16.85 15.68
N VAL A 95 -7.11 15.63 16.15
CA VAL A 95 -8.48 15.15 16.44
C VAL A 95 -9.14 16.00 17.52
N MET A 96 -8.44 16.24 18.63
CA MET A 96 -8.94 17.07 19.72
C MET A 96 -9.23 18.51 19.28
N PHE A 97 -8.37 19.09 18.43
CA PHE A 97 -8.56 20.42 17.87
C PHE A 97 -9.77 20.46 16.93
N GLY A 98 -9.96 19.45 16.08
CA GLY A 98 -11.13 19.33 15.22
C GLY A 98 -12.44 19.23 16.01
N ILE A 99 -12.47 18.39 17.06
CA ILE A 99 -13.61 18.27 17.97
C ILE A 99 -13.84 19.61 18.68
N THR A 100 -12.81 20.22 19.25
CA THR A 100 -12.91 21.49 20.00
C THR A 100 -13.39 22.64 19.12
N ASN A 101 -12.90 22.74 17.88
CA ASN A 101 -13.34 23.76 16.92
C ASN A 101 -14.81 23.55 16.50
N PHE A 102 -15.27 22.30 16.39
CA PHE A 102 -16.66 22.00 16.10
C PHE A 102 -17.58 22.32 17.29
N VAL A 103 -17.15 21.92 18.49
CA VAL A 103 -17.79 22.18 19.79
C VAL A 103 -17.99 23.67 20.04
N THR A 104 -16.94 24.47 19.85
CA THR A 104 -16.95 25.91 20.14
C THR A 104 -17.85 26.68 19.17
N LYS A 105 -18.00 26.20 17.93
CA LYS A 105 -18.88 26.81 16.93
C LYS A 105 -20.34 26.36 17.03
N ASN A 106 -20.61 25.16 17.57
CA ASN A 106 -21.94 24.58 17.67
C ASN A 106 -22.12 23.82 18.99
N PRO A 107 -22.54 24.47 20.09
CA PRO A 107 -22.73 23.80 21.39
C PRO A 107 -23.79 22.69 21.35
N GLU A 108 -24.79 22.79 20.46
CA GLU A 108 -25.77 21.72 20.23
C GLU A 108 -25.16 20.48 19.51
N GLY A 109 -24.07 20.69 18.78
CA GLY A 109 -23.29 19.63 18.15
C GLY A 109 -22.69 18.64 19.16
N ILE A 110 -22.37 19.10 20.38
CA ILE A 110 -21.91 18.22 21.47
C ILE A 110 -22.96 17.20 21.87
N LYS A 111 -24.22 17.63 22.04
CA LYS A 111 -25.28 16.73 22.53
C LYS A 111 -25.56 15.67 21.47
N LEU A 112 -25.53 16.05 20.20
CA LEU A 112 -25.72 15.14 19.07
C LEU A 112 -24.54 14.18 18.88
N LEU A 113 -23.29 14.68 18.91
CA LEU A 113 -22.10 13.84 18.82
C LEU A 113 -21.95 12.92 20.03
N GLY A 114 -22.14 13.44 21.24
CA GLY A 114 -22.11 12.69 22.49
C GLY A 114 -23.18 11.59 22.50
N ASN A 115 -24.43 11.90 22.15
CA ASN A 115 -25.51 10.91 22.06
C ASN A 115 -25.24 9.86 20.96
N LYS A 116 -24.64 10.26 19.83
CA LYS A 116 -24.31 9.34 18.73
C LYS A 116 -23.14 8.40 19.08
N ILE A 117 -22.09 8.92 19.72
CA ILE A 117 -20.95 8.13 20.21
C ILE A 117 -21.40 7.21 21.34
N PHE A 118 -22.19 7.71 22.30
CA PHE A 118 -22.73 6.92 23.39
C PHE A 118 -23.65 5.80 22.90
N LYS A 119 -24.54 6.08 21.93
CA LYS A 119 -25.35 5.03 21.30
C LYS A 119 -24.48 4.02 20.54
N PHE A 120 -23.46 4.46 19.81
CA PHE A 120 -22.59 3.56 19.05
C PHE A 120 -21.73 2.65 19.95
N PHE A 121 -21.23 3.15 21.09
CA PHE A 121 -20.42 2.38 22.03
C PHE A 121 -21.22 1.66 23.13
N GLY A 122 -22.37 2.20 23.56
CA GLY A 122 -23.19 1.68 24.65
C GLY A 122 -24.35 0.78 24.22
N SER A 123 -24.81 0.84 22.96
CA SER A 123 -25.99 0.07 22.52
C SER A 123 -25.74 -1.44 22.36
N LYS A 124 -24.50 -1.93 22.51
CA LYS A 124 -24.24 -3.38 22.41
C LYS A 124 -24.63 -4.17 23.67
N SER A 125 -25.15 -3.52 24.71
CA SER A 125 -25.49 -4.16 25.98
C SER A 125 -27.00 -4.23 26.32
N ALA A 126 -27.90 -3.72 25.48
CA ALA A 126 -29.33 -3.64 25.82
C ALA A 126 -30.25 -4.35 24.81
N SER A 127 -29.87 -5.52 24.29
CA SER A 127 -30.73 -6.34 23.44
C SER A 127 -30.56 -7.85 23.70
N LYS A 128 -30.55 -8.25 24.98
CA LYS A 128 -30.73 -9.63 25.44
C LYS A 128 -31.31 -9.66 26.87
N VAL A 129 -32.53 -9.18 27.05
CA VAL A 129 -33.48 -9.65 28.09
C VAL A 129 -34.87 -9.40 27.51
N SER A 130 -35.80 -10.32 27.77
CA SER A 130 -37.18 -10.38 27.26
C SER A 130 -37.38 -11.29 26.05
N GLU A 131 -37.12 -12.59 26.24
CA GLU A 131 -38.05 -13.64 25.82
C GLU A 131 -37.71 -14.90 26.62
N ASN A 132 -38.72 -15.63 27.09
CA ASN A 132 -38.71 -16.75 28.04
C ASN A 132 -39.05 -16.37 29.48
N ASP A 133 -40.31 -15.97 29.68
CA ASP A 133 -41.14 -16.53 30.74
C ASP A 133 -42.59 -16.50 30.23
N GLU A 134 -43.38 -17.51 30.62
CA GLU A 134 -44.76 -17.80 30.21
C GLU A 134 -44.91 -18.64 28.93
N ASN A 135 -44.86 -19.97 29.06
CA ASN A 135 -46.08 -20.78 29.05
C ASN A 135 -45.74 -22.28 29.25
N GLU A 136 -45.51 -22.66 30.50
CA GLU A 136 -45.64 -24.03 30.96
C GLU A 136 -46.87 -24.10 31.88
N ASN A 137 -48.08 -23.97 31.31
CA ASN A 137 -49.28 -24.51 31.97
C ASN A 137 -50.45 -24.65 31.00
N SER A 138 -50.60 -25.83 30.40
CA SER A 138 -51.88 -26.51 30.16
C SER A 138 -51.68 -27.57 29.07
N GLN A 139 -51.45 -28.81 29.49
CA GLN A 139 -52.00 -30.00 28.84
C GLN A 139 -51.80 -31.20 29.76
N VAL A 140 -52.58 -31.21 30.83
CA VAL A 140 -53.08 -32.43 31.47
C VAL A 140 -54.59 -32.23 31.62
N ILE A 141 -55.32 -33.29 31.34
CA ILE A 141 -56.74 -33.57 31.59
C ILE A 141 -57.61 -33.63 30.31
N ASP A 142 -58.03 -34.88 30.08
CA ASP A 142 -59.06 -35.50 29.23
C ASP A 142 -58.83 -35.68 27.72
#